data_AF-A0A6J7GDG4-F1
#
_entry.id   AF-A0A6J7GDG4-F1
#
_cell.length_a   1.000
_cell.length_b   1.000
_cell.length_c   1.000
_cell.angle_alpha   90.00
_cell.angle_beta   90.00
_cell.angle_gamma   90.00
#
_symmetry.space_group_name_H-M   'P 1'
#
loop_
_entity.id
_entity.type
_entity.pdbx_description
1 polymer ?
#
loop_
_entity_poly.entity_id
_entity_poly.type
_entity_poly.pdbx_seq_one_letter_code
_entity_poly.pdbx_strand_id
1 'polypeptide(L)'
;MMVGFPAITTNLPLTGNLTIGLIPIDFSDAPGTYAPLPEAQIQMDLFSSWIDRVSGGRVTVAFRTSSQWNRVQSASTAYGLERSGWGRTLAQEGVTAADSNFDFSGLSAVFFYLPRTVQGVAEGFNQNDGSNGQRITSNEGDIRFWFGAGKYFYREGYSVFPYLAHEIMHAFGLVDLYVRTWSGSDPQPMSGYDIMANQDSGQELSTWSRFLLGWLSDNQVYCLRSTSVTSTEIILVPINRSIDGYKAVMVPLSSTKILVIESRRREYFSSQFPLGSDGAIAYVVDLSVGNGMGSNVLQIPTGHELMRRPGVDTIYDALIRKGESITVGDVTVTVIESGDYDTVRISK
;
A
#
# COMPACT_ATOMS: atom_id res chain seq x y z
N MET A 1 -10.63 9.37 3.77
CA MET A 1 -10.04 8.04 3.98
C MET A 1 -10.85 7.27 5.01
N MET A 2 -10.66 5.95 5.11
CA MET A 2 -11.50 5.05 5.89
C MET A 2 -10.68 3.96 6.60
N VAL A 3 -11.09 3.61 7.81
CA VAL A 3 -10.57 2.48 8.62
C VAL A 3 -11.61 1.35 8.67
N GLY A 4 -12.87 1.67 8.39
CA GLY A 4 -14.03 0.79 8.45
C GLY A 4 -15.11 1.21 7.45
N PHE A 5 -16.29 0.61 7.57
CA PHE A 5 -17.44 0.92 6.70
C PHE A 5 -18.22 2.18 7.15
N PRO A 6 -18.94 2.87 6.23
CA PRO A 6 -19.03 2.58 4.80
C PRO A 6 -17.74 2.92 4.05
N ALA A 7 -17.45 2.13 3.01
CA ALA A 7 -16.28 2.38 2.17
C ALA A 7 -16.46 3.65 1.32
N ILE A 8 -15.36 4.36 1.03
CA ILE A 8 -15.37 5.54 0.16
C ILE A 8 -15.40 5.08 -1.30
N THR A 9 -16.55 5.25 -1.94
CA THR A 9 -16.76 4.85 -3.35
C THR A 9 -16.78 6.04 -4.31
N THR A 10 -16.69 7.27 -3.80
CA THR A 10 -16.73 8.51 -4.59
C THR A 10 -15.37 8.93 -5.16
N ASN A 11 -14.32 8.14 -4.94
CA ASN A 11 -12.97 8.43 -5.42
C ASN A 11 -12.66 7.63 -6.70
N LEU A 12 -11.61 6.80 -6.70
CA LEU A 12 -11.35 5.87 -7.79
C LEU A 12 -12.36 4.72 -7.77
N PRO A 13 -12.79 4.21 -8.94
CA PRO A 13 -13.68 3.06 -8.98
C PRO A 13 -12.96 1.82 -8.44
N LEU A 14 -13.63 1.09 -7.56
CA LEU A 14 -13.08 -0.11 -6.90
C LEU A 14 -12.94 -1.33 -7.84
N THR A 15 -13.44 -1.22 -9.08
CA THR A 15 -13.35 -2.26 -10.11
C THR A 15 -13.21 -1.64 -11.49
N GLY A 16 -12.72 -2.41 -12.46
CA GLY A 16 -12.55 -2.00 -13.85
C GLY A 16 -11.14 -1.58 -14.20
N ASN A 17 -11.01 -0.85 -15.31
CA ASN A 17 -9.72 -0.45 -15.85
C ASN A 17 -9.45 1.01 -15.50
N LEU A 18 -8.30 1.26 -14.89
CA LEU A 18 -7.79 2.60 -14.65
C LEU A 18 -6.75 2.95 -15.69
N THR A 19 -6.68 4.24 -16.05
CA THR A 19 -5.56 4.78 -16.83
C THR A 19 -4.80 5.77 -15.97
N ILE A 20 -3.53 5.50 -15.69
CA ILE A 20 -2.64 6.40 -14.95
C ILE A 20 -1.71 7.11 -15.92
N GLY A 21 -1.60 8.44 -15.81
CA GLY A 21 -0.60 9.20 -16.54
C GLY A 21 0.73 9.14 -15.81
N LEU A 22 1.75 8.47 -16.34
CA LEU A 22 3.12 8.61 -15.85
C LEU A 22 3.82 9.69 -16.66
N ILE A 23 4.18 10.79 -16.02
CA ILE A 23 4.69 11.99 -16.70
C ILE A 23 6.14 12.23 -16.26
N PRO A 24 7.12 11.96 -17.13
CA PRO A 24 8.50 12.34 -16.87
C PRO A 24 8.63 13.86 -16.85
N ILE A 25 9.06 14.43 -15.74
CA ILE A 25 9.38 15.86 -15.61
C ILE A 25 10.83 16.02 -15.17
N ASP A 26 11.51 17.07 -15.61
CA ASP A 26 12.89 17.36 -15.20
C ASP A 26 13.07 18.83 -14.82
N PHE A 27 14.24 19.15 -14.26
CA PHE A 27 14.55 20.45 -13.67
C PHE A 27 15.83 21.03 -14.28
N SER A 28 16.06 22.34 -14.11
CA SER A 28 17.31 22.97 -14.55
C SER A 28 18.56 22.44 -13.82
N ASP A 29 18.42 22.08 -12.56
CA ASP A 29 19.47 21.52 -11.67
C ASP A 29 19.51 19.99 -11.67
N ALA A 30 18.50 19.33 -12.26
CA ALA A 30 18.44 17.90 -12.45
C ALA A 30 17.85 17.60 -13.84
N PRO A 31 18.63 17.79 -14.92
CA PRO A 31 18.15 17.55 -16.27
C PRO A 31 17.96 16.05 -16.53
N GLY A 32 16.94 15.70 -17.29
CA GLY A 32 16.72 14.35 -17.80
C GLY A 32 17.72 14.03 -18.91
N THR A 33 18.65 13.11 -18.65
CA THR A 33 19.79 12.83 -19.55
C THR A 33 19.58 11.64 -20.50
N TYR A 34 18.60 10.78 -20.23
CA TYR A 34 18.29 9.58 -21.02
C TYR A 34 16.80 9.49 -21.32
N ALA A 35 16.39 8.69 -22.32
CA ALA A 35 14.98 8.40 -22.52
C ALA A 35 14.39 7.80 -21.21
N PRO A 36 13.36 8.41 -20.60
CA PRO A 36 12.84 7.98 -19.31
C PRO A 36 12.15 6.61 -19.38
N LEU A 37 11.65 6.25 -20.57
CA LEU A 37 10.74 5.15 -20.77
C LEU A 37 11.27 3.78 -20.32
N PRO A 38 12.51 3.33 -20.62
CA PRO A 38 12.93 1.99 -20.23
C PRO A 38 12.91 1.76 -18.72
N GLU A 39 13.36 2.74 -17.92
CA GLU A 39 13.32 2.62 -16.46
C GLU A 39 11.92 2.80 -15.89
N ALA A 40 11.16 3.78 -16.41
CA ALA A 40 9.79 4.00 -16.00
C ALA A 40 8.90 2.78 -16.32
N GLN A 41 9.14 2.09 -17.44
CA GLN A 41 8.38 0.90 -17.85
C GLN A 41 8.47 -0.22 -16.81
N ILE A 42 9.65 -0.44 -16.23
CA ILE A 42 9.83 -1.43 -15.15
C ILE A 42 8.92 -1.09 -13.95
N GLN A 43 8.83 0.20 -13.60
CA GLN A 43 7.98 0.66 -12.49
C GLN A 43 6.49 0.51 -12.82
N MET A 44 6.11 0.84 -14.06
CA MET A 44 4.73 0.68 -14.56
C MET A 44 4.31 -0.79 -14.56
N ASP A 45 5.15 -1.70 -15.05
CA ASP A 45 4.87 -3.13 -15.11
C ASP A 45 4.73 -3.75 -13.71
N LEU A 46 5.63 -3.37 -12.78
CA LEU A 46 5.54 -3.78 -11.37
C LEU A 46 4.22 -3.31 -10.74
N PHE A 47 3.85 -2.05 -10.97
CA PHE A 47 2.60 -1.50 -10.45
C PHE A 47 1.36 -2.19 -11.02
N SER A 48 1.30 -2.37 -12.34
CA SER A 48 0.17 -3.03 -13.00
C SER A 48 0.01 -4.49 -12.56
N SER A 49 1.13 -5.21 -12.38
CA SER A 49 1.13 -6.58 -11.82
C SER A 49 0.68 -6.59 -10.35
N TRP A 50 1.11 -5.60 -9.58
CA TRP A 50 0.75 -5.47 -8.17
C TRP A 50 -0.74 -5.24 -7.98
N ILE A 51 -1.31 -4.22 -8.63
CA ILE A 51 -2.72 -3.84 -8.44
C ILE A 51 -3.66 -4.96 -8.90
N ASP A 52 -3.33 -5.65 -10.00
CA ASP A 52 -4.08 -6.80 -10.50
C ASP A 52 -4.10 -7.93 -9.46
N ARG A 53 -2.94 -8.25 -8.88
CA ARG A 53 -2.82 -9.28 -7.85
C ARG A 53 -3.53 -8.93 -6.55
N VAL A 54 -3.33 -7.72 -6.03
CA VAL A 54 -3.90 -7.35 -4.72
C VAL A 54 -5.41 -7.15 -4.78
N SER A 55 -5.93 -6.72 -5.94
CA SER A 55 -7.38 -6.60 -6.19
C SER A 55 -8.05 -7.92 -6.60
N GLY A 56 -7.27 -8.96 -6.89
CA GLY A 56 -7.76 -10.24 -7.40
C GLY A 56 -8.39 -10.11 -8.79
N GLY A 57 -7.77 -9.31 -9.67
CA GLY A 57 -8.22 -9.06 -11.04
C GLY A 57 -9.39 -8.09 -11.17
N ARG A 58 -9.85 -7.49 -10.06
CA ARG A 58 -10.96 -6.53 -10.08
C ARG A 58 -10.55 -5.19 -10.66
N VAL A 59 -9.29 -4.79 -10.45
CA VAL A 59 -8.72 -3.56 -10.98
C VAL A 59 -7.52 -3.89 -11.85
N THR A 60 -7.52 -3.38 -13.07
CA THR A 60 -6.32 -3.37 -13.92
C THR A 60 -5.90 -1.93 -14.17
N VAL A 61 -4.60 -1.70 -14.38
CA VAL A 61 -4.06 -0.37 -14.67
C VAL A 61 -3.28 -0.41 -15.97
N ALA A 62 -3.65 0.48 -16.89
CA ALA A 62 -2.84 0.85 -18.04
C ALA A 62 -2.16 2.20 -17.76
N PHE A 63 -0.93 2.36 -18.26
CA PHE A 63 -0.24 3.64 -18.19
C PHE A 63 -0.28 4.36 -19.53
N ARG A 64 -0.52 5.67 -19.48
CA ARG A 64 -0.24 6.61 -20.56
C ARG A 64 1.01 7.40 -20.16
N THR A 65 1.98 7.51 -21.05
CA THR A 65 3.25 8.19 -20.73
C THR A 65 3.76 9.04 -21.87
N SER A 66 4.61 10.02 -21.56
CA SER A 66 5.35 10.83 -22.53
C SER A 66 6.71 10.17 -22.83
N SER A 67 7.15 10.23 -24.09
CA SER A 67 8.47 9.75 -24.50
C SER A 67 9.61 10.71 -24.19
N GLN A 68 9.30 11.91 -23.70
CA GLN A 68 10.26 12.96 -23.38
C GLN A 68 10.09 13.48 -21.96
N TRP A 69 11.19 14.03 -21.43
CA TRP A 69 11.16 14.83 -20.22
C TRP A 69 10.48 16.17 -20.48
N ASN A 70 9.57 16.57 -19.58
CA ASN A 70 8.89 17.86 -19.66
C ASN A 70 9.51 18.80 -18.60
N ARG A 71 10.23 19.83 -19.06
CA ARG A 71 10.98 20.74 -18.19
C ARG A 71 10.03 21.64 -17.42
N VAL A 72 10.05 21.55 -16.09
CA VAL A 72 9.34 22.50 -15.21
C VAL A 72 10.11 23.82 -15.09
N GLN A 73 9.44 24.87 -14.62
CA GLN A 73 9.96 26.24 -14.65
C GLN A 73 11.05 26.43 -13.59
N SER A 74 10.84 25.91 -12.38
CA SER A 74 11.74 26.13 -11.25
C SER A 74 12.73 24.98 -11.04
N ALA A 75 13.89 25.27 -10.46
CA ALA A 75 14.85 24.25 -9.99
C ALA A 75 14.21 23.36 -8.91
N SER A 76 14.66 22.12 -8.78
CA SER A 76 14.11 21.14 -7.83
C SER A 76 14.18 21.63 -6.37
N THR A 77 15.20 22.42 -6.03
CA THR A 77 15.41 22.97 -4.68
C THR A 77 14.46 24.12 -4.32
N ALA A 78 13.76 24.71 -5.30
CA ALA A 78 12.86 25.84 -5.06
C ALA A 78 11.57 25.46 -4.33
N TYR A 79 11.20 24.17 -4.33
CA TYR A 79 9.92 23.69 -3.78
C TYR A 79 9.96 23.32 -2.29
N GLY A 80 11.15 23.20 -1.67
CA GLY A 80 11.29 22.88 -0.25
C GLY A 80 10.76 21.51 0.16
N LEU A 81 10.82 20.51 -0.73
CA LEU A 81 10.25 19.17 -0.54
C LEU A 81 11.23 18.23 0.19
N GLU A 82 11.45 18.49 1.48
CA GLU A 82 12.37 17.73 2.35
C GLU A 82 11.77 16.40 2.87
N ARG A 83 10.45 16.22 2.79
CA ARG A 83 9.70 14.99 3.12
C ARG A 83 8.52 14.83 2.18
N SER A 84 7.92 13.64 2.15
CA SER A 84 6.66 13.41 1.43
C SER A 84 5.58 14.34 1.96
N GLY A 85 4.89 15.04 1.07
CA GLY A 85 3.86 16.00 1.46
C GLY A 85 3.42 16.92 0.33
N TRP A 86 2.91 18.08 0.70
CA TRP A 86 2.26 19.00 -0.25
C TRP A 86 3.21 19.55 -1.32
N GLY A 87 2.99 19.17 -2.58
CA GLY A 87 3.78 19.64 -3.73
C GLY A 87 2.98 20.19 -4.90
N ARG A 88 1.84 20.85 -4.64
CA ARG A 88 0.91 21.29 -5.70
C ARG A 88 1.55 22.20 -6.75
N THR A 89 2.44 23.11 -6.36
CA THR A 89 3.11 24.01 -7.31
C THR A 89 3.91 23.21 -8.34
N LEU A 90 4.73 22.25 -7.88
CA LEU A 90 5.49 21.36 -8.76
C LEU A 90 4.56 20.51 -9.63
N ALA A 91 3.51 19.93 -9.04
CA ALA A 91 2.54 19.13 -9.79
C ALA A 91 1.86 19.95 -10.90
N GLN A 92 1.45 21.19 -10.61
CA GLN A 92 0.84 22.07 -11.61
C GLN A 92 1.85 22.47 -12.70
N GLU A 93 3.09 22.81 -12.35
CA GLU A 93 4.14 23.08 -13.34
C GLU A 93 4.40 21.86 -14.23
N GLY A 94 4.39 20.66 -13.66
CA GLY A 94 4.54 19.40 -14.40
C GLY A 94 3.41 19.16 -15.41
N VAL A 95 2.16 19.44 -15.04
CA VAL A 95 1.03 19.39 -15.98
C VAL A 95 1.22 20.42 -17.08
N THR A 96 1.47 21.69 -16.73
CA THR A 96 1.66 22.77 -17.69
C THR A 96 2.79 22.46 -18.70
N ALA A 97 3.88 21.85 -18.23
CA ALA A 97 5.02 21.49 -19.09
C ALA A 97 4.70 20.37 -20.08
N ALA A 98 3.78 19.46 -19.74
CA ALA A 98 3.43 18.29 -20.56
C ALA A 98 2.15 18.48 -21.40
N ASP A 99 1.32 19.48 -21.09
CA ASP A 99 -0.03 19.68 -21.64
C ASP A 99 -0.07 19.70 -23.17
N SER A 100 0.90 20.38 -23.80
CA SER A 100 0.93 20.49 -25.27
C SER A 100 1.21 19.18 -26.02
N ASN A 101 1.72 18.15 -25.32
CA ASN A 101 2.24 16.92 -25.91
C ASN A 101 1.76 15.65 -25.20
N PHE A 102 0.82 15.77 -24.26
CA PHE A 102 0.25 14.66 -23.51
C PHE A 102 -1.23 14.91 -23.25
N ASP A 103 -2.09 13.99 -23.70
CA ASP A 103 -3.52 14.06 -23.45
C ASP A 103 -3.85 13.60 -22.03
N PHE A 104 -4.38 14.50 -21.21
CA PHE A 104 -4.81 14.19 -19.84
C PHE A 104 -6.25 13.67 -19.73
N SER A 105 -6.98 13.56 -20.85
CA SER A 105 -8.37 13.10 -20.86
C SER A 105 -8.52 11.69 -20.30
N GLY A 106 -9.49 11.52 -19.38
CA GLY A 106 -9.90 10.21 -18.86
C GLY A 106 -8.90 9.55 -17.91
N LEU A 107 -7.88 10.27 -17.44
CA LEU A 107 -6.94 9.74 -16.46
C LEU A 107 -7.57 9.62 -15.07
N SER A 108 -7.25 8.51 -14.41
CA SER A 108 -7.65 8.24 -13.02
C SER A 108 -6.72 8.95 -12.03
N ALA A 109 -5.43 9.03 -12.35
CA ALA A 109 -4.41 9.71 -11.57
C ALA A 109 -3.21 10.09 -12.44
N VAL A 110 -2.37 10.99 -11.93
CA VAL A 110 -1.07 11.34 -12.53
C VAL A 110 0.05 11.00 -11.56
N PHE A 111 1.11 10.38 -12.07
CA PHE A 111 2.35 10.13 -11.35
C PHE A 111 3.51 10.83 -12.06
N PHE A 112 4.14 11.78 -11.38
CA PHE A 112 5.30 12.48 -11.90
C PHE A 112 6.56 11.64 -11.66
N TYR A 113 7.23 11.27 -12.75
CA TYR A 113 8.48 10.53 -12.72
C TYR A 113 9.64 11.51 -12.80
N LEU A 114 10.56 11.47 -11.83
CA LEU A 114 11.66 12.42 -11.73
C LEU A 114 12.99 11.81 -12.22
N PRO A 115 14.01 12.61 -12.53
CA PRO A 115 15.34 12.10 -12.83
C PRO A 115 16.01 11.59 -11.55
N ARG A 116 16.78 10.50 -11.64
CA ARG A 116 17.55 9.96 -10.51
C ARG A 116 18.49 10.97 -9.85
N THR A 117 18.91 11.98 -10.60
CA THR A 117 19.82 13.04 -10.17
C THR A 117 19.14 14.10 -9.31
N VAL A 118 17.80 14.10 -9.18
CA VAL A 118 17.04 15.09 -8.41
C VAL A 118 17.56 15.20 -6.98
N GLN A 119 17.79 16.43 -6.50
CA GLN A 119 18.29 16.68 -5.14
C GLN A 119 17.30 17.41 -4.24
N GLY A 120 16.46 18.30 -4.81
CA GLY A 120 15.50 19.13 -4.08
C GLY A 120 14.14 18.49 -3.79
N VAL A 121 13.91 17.26 -4.24
CA VAL A 121 12.77 16.42 -3.83
C VAL A 121 13.34 15.23 -3.06
N ALA A 122 13.31 15.30 -1.73
CA ALA A 122 13.97 14.34 -0.87
C ALA A 122 13.25 12.98 -0.86
N GLU A 123 11.96 12.97 -0.54
CA GLU A 123 11.17 11.75 -0.44
C GLU A 123 10.11 11.67 -1.53
N GLY A 124 9.18 12.61 -1.59
CA GLY A 124 8.15 12.66 -2.61
C GLY A 124 7.25 13.87 -2.45
N PHE A 125 6.20 13.92 -3.24
CA PHE A 125 5.15 14.92 -3.12
C PHE A 125 3.81 14.36 -3.55
N ASN A 126 2.77 14.80 -2.88
CA ASN A 126 1.41 14.35 -3.08
C ASN A 126 0.42 15.45 -2.67
N GLN A 127 -0.85 15.11 -2.72
CA GLN A 127 -1.95 16.00 -2.39
C GLN A 127 -2.38 15.95 -0.91
N ASN A 128 -1.46 15.63 0.00
CA ASN A 128 -1.63 15.48 1.44
C ASN A 128 -2.66 14.38 1.80
N ASP A 129 -2.29 13.12 1.49
CA ASP A 129 -3.01 11.88 1.84
C ASP A 129 -4.43 11.75 1.27
N GLY A 130 -4.70 12.38 0.13
CA GLY A 130 -5.95 12.18 -0.59
C GLY A 130 -7.22 12.69 0.10
N SER A 131 -7.11 13.44 1.21
CA SER A 131 -8.27 13.82 2.03
C SER A 131 -9.11 14.97 1.46
N ASN A 132 -8.52 15.88 0.69
CA ASN A 132 -9.23 16.92 -0.08
C ASN A 132 -8.26 17.69 -1.00
N GLY A 133 -7.29 16.96 -1.56
CA GLY A 133 -6.22 17.49 -2.39
C GLY A 133 -6.76 18.41 -3.47
N GLN A 134 -6.32 19.67 -3.49
CA GLN A 134 -6.77 20.61 -4.50
C GLN A 134 -6.40 20.08 -5.88
N ARG A 135 -7.36 20.20 -6.78
CA ARG A 135 -7.20 19.82 -8.17
C ARG A 135 -6.06 20.64 -8.79
N ILE A 136 -5.29 19.98 -9.63
CA ILE A 136 -4.44 20.64 -10.63
C ILE A 136 -5.18 20.60 -11.97
N THR A 137 -4.90 21.54 -12.85
CA THR A 137 -5.70 21.72 -14.07
C THR A 137 -4.82 21.53 -15.30
N SER A 138 -5.29 20.74 -16.26
CA SER A 138 -4.79 20.69 -17.65
C SER A 138 -5.79 21.32 -18.60
N ASN A 139 -5.48 21.37 -19.89
CA ASN A 139 -6.41 21.83 -20.93
C ASN A 139 -7.66 20.93 -21.05
N GLU A 140 -7.55 19.65 -20.70
CA GLU A 140 -8.64 18.66 -20.73
C GLU A 140 -9.51 18.68 -19.48
N GLY A 141 -9.04 19.32 -18.39
CA GLY A 141 -9.81 19.53 -17.17
C GLY A 141 -9.02 19.30 -15.89
N ASP A 142 -9.76 19.09 -14.81
CA ASP A 142 -9.17 18.93 -13.48
C ASP A 142 -8.66 17.51 -13.23
N ILE A 143 -7.43 17.42 -12.70
CA ILE A 143 -6.80 16.19 -12.23
C ILE A 143 -6.91 16.16 -10.69
N ARG A 144 -7.57 15.11 -10.18
CA ARG A 144 -7.91 14.98 -8.76
C ARG A 144 -6.89 14.21 -7.93
N PHE A 145 -6.09 13.33 -8.54
CA PHE A 145 -5.13 12.48 -7.84
C PHE A 145 -3.78 12.61 -8.52
N TRP A 146 -2.79 13.10 -7.77
CA TRP A 146 -1.45 13.34 -8.28
C TRP A 146 -0.38 13.11 -7.22
N PHE A 147 0.74 12.52 -7.64
CA PHE A 147 1.84 12.10 -6.76
C PHE A 147 3.18 12.12 -7.52
N GLY A 148 4.31 12.13 -6.83
CA GLY A 148 5.64 11.99 -7.44
C GLY A 148 6.70 11.56 -6.44
N ALA A 149 7.59 10.66 -6.85
CA ALA A 149 8.66 10.11 -6.01
C ALA A 149 9.96 10.91 -6.17
N GLY A 150 10.60 11.22 -5.05
CA GLY A 150 11.89 11.89 -4.95
C GLY A 150 13.08 10.95 -4.83
N LYS A 151 14.23 11.52 -4.46
CA LYS A 151 15.52 10.82 -4.49
C LYS A 151 15.63 9.62 -3.54
N TYR A 152 14.84 9.60 -2.46
CA TYR A 152 14.76 8.50 -1.50
C TYR A 152 14.57 7.15 -2.20
N PHE A 153 13.69 7.10 -3.19
CA PHE A 153 13.28 5.88 -3.89
C PHE A 153 14.25 5.40 -4.97
N TYR A 154 15.33 6.16 -5.23
CA TYR A 154 16.39 5.76 -6.17
C TYR A 154 17.62 5.16 -5.47
N ARG A 155 17.62 5.06 -4.14
CA ARG A 155 18.69 4.41 -3.38
C ARG A 155 18.70 2.90 -3.61
N GLU A 156 19.86 2.29 -3.37
CA GLU A 156 20.01 0.84 -3.39
C GLU A 156 19.03 0.17 -2.43
N GLY A 157 18.31 -0.85 -2.90
CA GLY A 157 17.30 -1.57 -2.11
C GLY A 157 15.90 -0.94 -2.12
N TYR A 158 15.73 0.25 -2.68
CA TYR A 158 14.44 0.96 -2.80
C TYR A 158 13.95 0.99 -4.26
N SER A 159 12.67 1.31 -4.43
CA SER A 159 12.02 1.37 -5.74
C SER A 159 10.96 2.48 -5.75
N VAL A 160 10.60 2.97 -6.93
CA VAL A 160 9.60 4.03 -7.10
C VAL A 160 8.18 3.45 -7.04
N PHE A 161 7.99 2.24 -7.55
CA PHE A 161 6.70 1.53 -7.57
C PHE A 161 6.00 1.48 -6.20
N PRO A 162 6.66 1.09 -5.09
CA PRO A 162 6.01 0.99 -3.78
C PRO A 162 5.46 2.32 -3.28
N TYR A 163 6.12 3.43 -3.59
CA TYR A 163 5.61 4.76 -3.27
C TYR A 163 4.32 5.05 -4.05
N LEU A 164 4.32 4.83 -5.37
CA LEU A 164 3.09 4.95 -6.17
C LEU A 164 1.97 4.02 -5.66
N ALA A 165 2.31 2.78 -5.28
CA ALA A 165 1.37 1.82 -4.72
C ALA A 165 0.79 2.26 -3.37
N HIS A 166 1.59 2.87 -2.50
CA HIS A 166 1.12 3.47 -1.26
C HIS A 166 0.19 4.67 -1.54
N GLU A 167 0.65 5.62 -2.34
CA GLU A 167 -0.06 6.87 -2.59
C GLU A 167 -1.39 6.68 -3.32
N ILE A 168 -1.45 5.75 -4.28
CA ILE A 168 -2.71 5.47 -5.00
C ILE A 168 -3.76 4.82 -4.08
N MET A 169 -3.35 4.12 -3.01
CA MET A 169 -4.31 3.53 -2.06
C MET A 169 -5.05 4.60 -1.26
N HIS A 170 -4.46 5.77 -1.01
CA HIS A 170 -5.20 6.93 -0.49
C HIS A 170 -6.27 7.41 -1.47
N ALA A 171 -6.01 7.31 -2.78
CA ALA A 171 -7.03 7.61 -3.79
C ALA A 171 -8.19 6.58 -3.76
N PHE A 172 -7.92 5.32 -3.42
CA PHE A 172 -8.98 4.34 -3.11
C PHE A 172 -9.61 4.51 -1.72
N GLY A 173 -9.10 5.44 -0.92
CA GLY A 173 -9.66 5.81 0.38
C GLY A 173 -9.02 5.13 1.58
N LEU A 174 -7.97 4.31 1.41
CA LEU A 174 -7.24 3.73 2.55
C LEU A 174 -6.48 4.80 3.35
N VAL A 175 -6.33 4.53 4.65
CA VAL A 175 -5.54 5.35 5.57
C VAL A 175 -4.11 4.87 5.66
N ASP A 176 -3.23 5.74 6.12
CA ASP A 176 -1.94 5.36 6.71
C ASP A 176 -2.15 4.53 7.97
N LEU A 177 -1.39 3.44 8.08
CA LEU A 177 -1.42 2.51 9.21
C LEU A 177 -0.23 2.68 10.15
N TYR A 178 0.74 3.53 9.83
CA TYR A 178 1.78 3.96 10.78
C TYR A 178 1.25 5.04 11.75
N VAL A 179 2.01 5.32 12.80
CA VAL A 179 1.71 6.39 13.76
C VAL A 179 2.55 7.60 13.40
N ARG A 180 1.93 8.66 12.92
CA ARG A 180 2.58 9.93 12.58
C ARG A 180 3.10 10.62 13.84
N THR A 181 4.42 10.63 13.98
CA THR A 181 5.09 11.33 15.09
C THR A 181 5.76 12.62 14.64
N TRP A 182 5.75 12.92 13.33
CA TRP A 182 6.51 14.02 12.72
C TRP A 182 8.01 13.96 13.06
N SER A 183 8.50 12.77 13.44
CA SER A 183 9.89 12.50 13.80
C SER A 183 10.58 11.74 12.67
N GLY A 184 11.86 11.40 12.84
CA GLY A 184 12.60 10.58 11.87
C GLY A 184 12.17 9.10 11.83
N SER A 185 11.35 8.63 12.77
CA SER A 185 10.97 7.22 12.87
C SER A 185 9.53 7.12 13.39
N ASP A 186 8.60 6.95 12.46
CA ASP A 186 7.19 6.71 12.80
C ASP A 186 7.01 5.23 13.20
N PRO A 187 6.37 4.93 14.34
CA PRO A 187 6.01 3.56 14.67
C PRO A 187 5.13 2.94 13.59
N GLN A 188 5.39 1.67 13.25
CA GLN A 188 4.66 0.94 12.21
C GLN A 188 4.02 -0.32 12.80
N PRO A 189 2.82 -0.21 13.39
CA PRO A 189 2.19 -1.34 14.08
C PRO A 189 1.81 -2.51 13.17
N MET A 190 1.69 -2.28 11.86
CA MET A 190 1.55 -3.32 10.83
C MET A 190 2.87 -3.69 10.14
N SER A 191 3.97 -3.03 10.49
CA SER A 191 5.32 -3.31 9.97
C SER A 191 5.33 -3.47 8.44
N GLY A 192 5.96 -4.50 7.89
CA GLY A 192 5.92 -4.83 6.46
C GLY A 192 4.70 -5.64 5.98
N TYR A 193 3.66 -5.82 6.80
CA TYR A 193 2.53 -6.68 6.40
C TYR A 193 1.41 -5.92 5.68
N ASP A 194 1.44 -4.58 5.68
CA ASP A 194 0.56 -3.77 4.84
C ASP A 194 1.36 -2.60 4.26
N ILE A 195 1.27 -2.38 2.95
CA ILE A 195 1.97 -1.29 2.26
C ILE A 195 1.58 0.10 2.79
N MET A 196 0.38 0.24 3.39
CA MET A 196 -0.07 1.46 4.04
C MET A 196 0.60 1.72 5.38
N ALA A 197 1.34 0.74 5.92
CA ALA A 197 2.13 0.88 7.14
C ALA A 197 3.61 1.11 6.84
N ASN A 198 4.15 0.38 5.85
CA ASN A 198 5.52 0.53 5.39
C ASN A 198 5.72 -0.03 3.98
N GLN A 199 5.80 0.87 3.01
CA GLN A 199 6.03 0.56 1.61
C GLN A 199 7.45 0.04 1.29
N ASP A 200 8.43 0.30 2.15
CA ASP A 200 9.83 -0.09 1.96
C ASP A 200 10.08 -1.53 2.44
N SER A 201 9.41 -1.90 3.53
CA SER A 201 9.61 -3.19 4.17
C SER A 201 8.68 -4.29 3.65
N GLY A 202 7.54 -3.92 3.06
CA GLY A 202 6.56 -4.87 2.54
C GLY A 202 5.59 -4.25 1.56
N GLN A 203 5.23 -5.00 0.52
CA GLN A 203 4.49 -4.46 -0.62
C GLN A 203 3.17 -5.20 -0.82
N GLU A 204 2.59 -5.76 0.24
CA GLU A 204 1.33 -6.48 0.18
C GLU A 204 0.23 -5.68 0.88
N LEU A 205 -1.03 -5.85 0.49
CA LEU A 205 -2.18 -5.29 1.22
C LEU A 205 -2.78 -6.34 2.14
N SER A 206 -3.09 -5.96 3.39
CA SER A 206 -3.78 -6.84 4.34
C SER A 206 -5.18 -7.22 3.87
N THR A 207 -5.70 -8.36 4.35
CA THR A 207 -7.06 -8.78 4.02
C THR A 207 -8.11 -7.80 4.48
N TRP A 208 -7.90 -7.07 5.58
CA TRP A 208 -8.78 -6.00 6.01
C TRP A 208 -8.84 -4.87 4.97
N SER A 209 -7.68 -4.36 4.53
CA SER A 209 -7.61 -3.34 3.48
C SER A 209 -8.30 -3.79 2.20
N ARG A 210 -8.05 -5.03 1.74
CA ARG A 210 -8.70 -5.59 0.55
C ARG A 210 -10.21 -5.80 0.76
N PHE A 211 -10.65 -6.19 1.95
CA PHE A 211 -12.06 -6.37 2.26
C PHE A 211 -12.82 -5.03 2.25
N LEU A 212 -12.25 -3.97 2.83
CA LEU A 212 -12.84 -2.63 2.79
C LEU A 212 -13.02 -2.12 1.35
N LEU A 213 -12.11 -2.48 0.45
CA LEU A 213 -12.17 -2.12 -0.97
C LEU A 213 -13.11 -3.03 -1.79
N GLY A 214 -13.72 -4.04 -1.17
CA GLY A 214 -14.53 -5.04 -1.90
C GLY A 214 -13.70 -5.96 -2.80
N TRP A 215 -12.38 -6.04 -2.55
CA TRP A 215 -11.45 -6.88 -3.31
C TRP A 215 -11.33 -8.30 -2.77
N LEU A 216 -11.97 -8.58 -1.65
CA LEU A 216 -12.30 -9.93 -1.22
C LEU A 216 -13.81 -10.10 -1.35
N SER A 217 -14.26 -11.19 -1.98
CA SER A 217 -15.67 -11.55 -1.97
C SER A 217 -16.06 -12.17 -0.63
N ASP A 218 -17.36 -12.17 -0.32
CA ASP A 218 -17.89 -12.71 0.94
C ASP A 218 -17.47 -14.16 1.20
N ASN A 219 -17.33 -14.99 0.15
CA ASN A 219 -16.86 -16.37 0.28
C ASN A 219 -15.33 -16.51 0.50
N GLN A 220 -14.58 -15.41 0.44
CA GLN A 220 -13.15 -15.36 0.78
C GLN A 220 -12.90 -14.88 2.21
N VAL A 221 -13.96 -14.52 2.96
CA VAL A 221 -13.84 -14.03 4.33
C VAL A 221 -14.75 -14.86 5.24
N TYR A 222 -14.15 -15.52 6.23
CA TYR A 222 -14.89 -16.24 7.25
C TYR A 222 -15.16 -15.31 8.44
N CYS A 223 -16.39 -14.79 8.54
CA CYS A 223 -16.80 -13.96 9.68
C CYS A 223 -17.34 -14.83 10.83
N LEU A 224 -16.62 -14.86 11.96
CA LEU A 224 -17.05 -15.59 13.15
C LEU A 224 -18.15 -14.80 13.88
N ARG A 225 -19.41 -15.19 13.69
CA ARG A 225 -20.58 -14.39 14.13
C ARG A 225 -21.11 -14.68 15.55
N SER A 226 -20.50 -15.55 16.36
CA SER A 226 -21.15 -16.00 17.62
C SER A 226 -20.29 -15.93 18.88
N THR A 227 -20.97 -15.63 20.00
CA THR A 227 -20.52 -15.80 21.39
C THR A 227 -20.58 -17.26 21.86
N SER A 228 -21.05 -18.19 21.02
CA SER A 228 -21.23 -19.61 21.33
C SER A 228 -20.19 -20.55 20.71
N VAL A 229 -19.13 -20.03 20.07
CA VAL A 229 -18.07 -20.86 19.50
C VAL A 229 -17.07 -21.21 20.59
N THR A 230 -17.10 -22.45 21.07
CA THR A 230 -16.05 -22.96 21.97
C THR A 230 -14.75 -23.18 21.21
N SER A 231 -14.82 -23.71 19.99
CA SER A 231 -13.67 -23.93 19.10
C SER A 231 -14.14 -24.16 17.67
N THR A 232 -13.41 -23.63 16.68
CA THR A 232 -13.62 -23.90 15.25
C THR A 232 -12.29 -23.93 14.52
N GLU A 233 -12.17 -24.79 13.51
CA GLU A 233 -11.01 -24.85 12.63
C GLU A 233 -11.36 -24.33 11.25
N ILE A 234 -10.49 -23.51 10.68
CA ILE A 234 -10.65 -22.90 9.36
C ILE A 234 -9.36 -23.09 8.58
N ILE A 235 -9.49 -23.50 7.31
CA ILE A 235 -8.38 -23.51 6.37
C ILE A 235 -8.30 -22.14 5.71
N LEU A 236 -7.14 -21.51 5.82
CA LEU A 236 -6.79 -20.25 5.18
C LEU A 236 -5.90 -20.50 3.97
N VAL A 237 -6.29 -19.94 2.84
CA VAL A 237 -5.45 -19.84 1.65
C VAL A 237 -4.57 -18.59 1.73
N PRO A 238 -3.30 -18.66 1.30
CA PRO A 238 -2.43 -17.49 1.30
C PRO A 238 -3.04 -16.29 0.58
N ILE A 239 -2.94 -15.11 1.19
CA ILE A 239 -3.46 -13.88 0.59
C ILE A 239 -2.77 -13.57 -0.75
N ASN A 240 -1.49 -13.90 -0.86
CA ASN A 240 -0.63 -13.62 -2.01
C ASN A 240 -1.00 -14.43 -3.27
N ARG A 241 -1.75 -15.54 -3.13
CA ARG A 241 -2.10 -16.48 -4.20
C ARG A 241 -3.53 -16.27 -4.71
N SER A 242 -3.76 -16.30 -6.02
CA SER A 242 -5.10 -16.19 -6.62
C SER A 242 -5.79 -17.55 -6.70
N ILE A 243 -6.22 -18.06 -5.55
CA ILE A 243 -6.88 -19.36 -5.41
C ILE A 243 -8.15 -19.25 -4.56
N ASP A 244 -9.09 -20.18 -4.78
CA ASP A 244 -10.36 -20.23 -4.07
C ASP A 244 -10.19 -20.70 -2.62
N GLY A 245 -10.96 -20.09 -1.71
CA GLY A 245 -10.96 -20.41 -0.29
C GLY A 245 -10.95 -19.16 0.59
N TYR A 246 -11.02 -19.37 1.91
CA TYR A 246 -10.98 -18.26 2.87
C TYR A 246 -9.57 -17.67 2.92
N LYS A 247 -9.44 -16.36 2.68
CA LYS A 247 -8.21 -15.59 2.84
C LYS A 247 -8.07 -14.98 4.22
N ALA A 248 -9.20 -14.77 4.90
CA ALA A 248 -9.26 -14.18 6.23
C ALA A 248 -10.27 -14.88 7.13
N VAL A 249 -9.96 -14.93 8.43
CA VAL A 249 -10.96 -15.06 9.49
C VAL A 249 -11.10 -13.70 10.17
N MET A 250 -12.34 -13.24 10.37
CA MET A 250 -12.64 -12.01 11.09
C MET A 250 -13.47 -12.31 12.34
N VAL A 251 -12.95 -11.92 13.50
CA VAL A 251 -13.58 -12.14 14.81
C VAL A 251 -13.87 -10.78 15.47
N PRO A 252 -15.14 -10.38 15.58
CA PRO A 252 -15.50 -9.19 16.35
C PRO A 252 -15.07 -9.36 17.82
N LEU A 253 -14.31 -8.39 18.33
CA LEU A 253 -13.87 -8.31 19.72
C LEU A 253 -14.73 -7.33 20.53
N SER A 254 -15.19 -6.26 19.89
CA SER A 254 -16.12 -5.27 20.45
C SER A 254 -16.93 -4.60 19.34
N SER A 255 -17.70 -3.56 19.66
CA SER A 255 -18.38 -2.73 18.66
C SER A 255 -17.41 -1.95 17.75
N THR A 256 -16.14 -1.80 18.14
CA THR A 256 -15.13 -1.03 17.40
C THR A 256 -13.86 -1.81 17.10
N LYS A 257 -13.73 -3.05 17.58
CA LYS A 257 -12.50 -3.85 17.41
C LYS A 257 -12.77 -5.19 16.75
N ILE A 258 -11.92 -5.54 15.79
CA ILE A 258 -11.99 -6.80 15.06
C ILE A 258 -10.59 -7.42 15.04
N LEU A 259 -10.49 -8.70 15.41
CA LEU A 259 -9.30 -9.51 15.18
C LEU A 259 -9.38 -10.10 13.77
N VAL A 260 -8.34 -9.89 12.98
CA VAL A 260 -8.22 -10.45 11.64
C VAL A 260 -7.05 -11.43 11.63
N ILE A 261 -7.29 -12.62 11.07
CA ILE A 261 -6.29 -13.67 10.88
C ILE A 261 -6.18 -13.95 9.39
N GLU A 262 -4.98 -13.98 8.86
CA GLU A 262 -4.74 -14.24 7.44
C GLU A 262 -3.45 -15.04 7.22
N SER A 263 -3.41 -15.80 6.14
CA SER A 263 -2.25 -16.62 5.76
C SER A 263 -1.33 -15.83 4.82
N ARG A 264 -0.02 -15.86 5.10
CA ARG A 264 1.03 -15.15 4.36
C ARG A 264 2.08 -16.13 3.84
N ARG A 265 2.54 -15.89 2.61
CA ARG A 265 3.68 -16.61 2.04
C ARG A 265 4.71 -15.63 1.50
N ARG A 266 5.98 -16.03 1.55
CA ARG A 266 7.12 -15.31 0.98
C ARG A 266 7.14 -15.43 -0.55
N GLU A 267 6.12 -14.89 -1.19
CA GLU A 267 5.89 -14.97 -2.63
C GLU A 267 5.51 -13.61 -3.20
N TYR A 268 5.74 -13.41 -4.50
CA TYR A 268 5.35 -12.20 -5.21
C TYR A 268 5.85 -10.92 -4.50
N PHE A 269 4.94 -10.07 -4.02
CA PHE A 269 5.25 -8.80 -3.34
C PHE A 269 5.54 -8.94 -1.83
N SER A 270 5.64 -10.18 -1.35
CA SER A 270 6.20 -10.56 -0.04
C SER A 270 7.51 -11.35 -0.18
N SER A 271 8.05 -11.50 -1.39
CA SER A 271 9.30 -12.24 -1.67
C SER A 271 10.56 -11.65 -1.04
N GLN A 272 10.50 -10.40 -0.59
CA GLN A 272 11.58 -9.66 0.04
C GLN A 272 11.77 -9.99 1.54
N PHE A 273 10.80 -10.69 2.15
CA PHE A 273 10.90 -11.16 3.53
C PHE A 273 12.02 -12.21 3.68
N PRO A 274 12.53 -12.47 4.89
CA PRO A 274 13.51 -13.54 5.10
C PRO A 274 13.00 -14.93 4.69
N LEU A 275 13.93 -15.86 4.44
CA LEU A 275 13.57 -17.25 4.15
C LEU A 275 12.84 -17.88 5.34
N GLY A 276 11.79 -18.66 5.07
CA GLY A 276 10.94 -19.26 6.11
C GLY A 276 9.88 -18.31 6.66
N SER A 277 9.68 -17.13 6.07
CA SER A 277 8.60 -16.19 6.43
C SER A 277 7.23 -16.63 5.86
N ASP A 278 6.82 -17.85 6.18
CA ASP A 278 5.53 -18.44 5.82
C ASP A 278 4.74 -18.75 7.09
N GLY A 279 3.44 -18.45 7.10
CA GLY A 279 2.56 -18.76 8.23
C GLY A 279 1.34 -17.84 8.29
N ALA A 280 0.58 -17.94 9.38
CA ALA A 280 -0.53 -17.04 9.64
C ALA A 280 -0.05 -15.80 10.40
N ILE A 281 -0.69 -14.66 10.19
CA ILE A 281 -0.55 -13.49 11.08
C ILE A 281 -1.91 -13.16 11.69
N ALA A 282 -1.89 -12.48 12.83
CA ALA A 282 -3.08 -11.90 13.42
C ALA A 282 -2.85 -10.42 13.74
N TYR A 283 -3.87 -9.59 13.53
CA TYR A 283 -3.85 -8.17 13.89
C TYR A 283 -5.22 -7.69 14.33
N VAL A 284 -5.23 -6.72 15.24
CA VAL A 284 -6.45 -6.04 15.67
C VAL A 284 -6.63 -4.78 14.86
N VAL A 285 -7.82 -4.62 14.30
CA VAL A 285 -8.30 -3.37 13.71
C VAL A 285 -9.14 -2.64 14.74
N ASP A 286 -8.83 -1.37 15.02
CA ASP A 286 -9.60 -0.47 15.86
C ASP A 286 -10.26 0.64 15.02
N LEU A 287 -11.57 0.52 14.82
CA LEU A 287 -12.38 1.44 14.02
C LEU A 287 -12.48 2.84 14.63
N SER A 288 -12.05 3.04 15.89
CA SER A 288 -12.03 4.35 16.54
C SER A 288 -10.72 5.13 16.30
N VAL A 289 -9.71 4.48 15.74
CA VAL A 289 -8.40 5.07 15.46
C VAL A 289 -8.34 5.48 13.99
N GLY A 290 -8.20 6.77 13.73
CA GLY A 290 -8.16 7.37 12.38
C GLY A 290 -6.80 7.31 11.67
N ASN A 291 -6.71 8.09 10.59
CA ASN A 291 -5.54 8.12 9.68
C ASN A 291 -4.22 8.44 10.39
N GLY A 292 -3.19 7.64 10.12
CA GLY A 292 -1.84 7.92 10.63
C GLY A 292 -1.74 7.79 12.15
N MET A 293 -2.64 7.01 12.79
CA MET A 293 -2.66 6.79 14.23
C MET A 293 -2.54 5.31 14.61
N GLY A 294 -2.21 4.42 13.66
CA GLY A 294 -1.99 3.01 13.95
C GLY A 294 -3.28 2.20 14.18
N SER A 295 -4.26 2.33 13.28
CA SER A 295 -5.56 1.66 13.44
C SER A 295 -5.50 0.13 13.39
N ASN A 296 -4.45 -0.42 12.77
CA ASN A 296 -4.24 -1.85 12.66
C ASN A 296 -2.96 -2.21 13.40
N VAL A 297 -2.99 -3.19 14.30
CA VAL A 297 -1.86 -3.54 15.16
C VAL A 297 -1.64 -5.06 15.18
N LEU A 298 -0.46 -5.49 14.75
CA LEU A 298 -0.05 -6.90 14.78
C LEU A 298 -0.06 -7.47 16.19
N GLN A 299 -0.46 -8.73 16.30
CA GLN A 299 -0.40 -9.52 17.53
C GLN A 299 0.80 -10.46 17.41
N ILE A 300 1.90 -10.06 18.04
CA ILE A 300 3.19 -10.76 17.92
C ILE A 300 3.21 -11.97 18.87
N PRO A 301 3.53 -13.18 18.40
CA PRO A 301 3.68 -14.34 19.28
C PRO A 301 4.77 -14.15 20.33
N THR A 302 4.59 -14.76 21.50
CA THR A 302 5.56 -14.67 22.59
C THR A 302 6.92 -15.22 22.17
N GLY A 303 7.98 -14.45 22.42
CA GLY A 303 9.35 -14.85 22.08
C GLY A 303 9.75 -14.54 20.63
N HIS A 304 8.87 -13.95 19.85
CA HIS A 304 9.20 -13.45 18.52
C HIS A 304 9.74 -12.02 18.62
N GLU A 305 10.76 -11.73 17.82
CA GLU A 305 11.43 -10.42 17.81
C GLU A 305 11.35 -9.80 16.40
N LEU A 306 12.40 -9.10 16.00
CA LEU A 306 12.52 -8.45 14.71
C LEU A 306 13.18 -9.39 13.69
N MET A 307 12.59 -9.48 12.50
CA MET A 307 13.19 -10.08 11.32
C MET A 307 14.08 -9.06 10.61
N ARG A 308 15.35 -9.43 10.41
CA ARG A 308 16.32 -8.59 9.70
C ARG A 308 16.24 -8.80 8.19
N ARG A 309 16.13 -7.70 7.44
CA ARG A 309 16.23 -7.67 5.98
C ARG A 309 17.54 -6.98 5.56
N PRO A 310 18.27 -7.50 4.54
CA PRO A 310 19.42 -6.78 3.99
C PRO A 310 18.98 -5.46 3.34
N GLY A 311 19.63 -4.35 3.71
CA GLY A 311 19.48 -3.05 3.02
C GLY A 311 18.26 -2.20 3.37
N VAL A 312 17.36 -2.68 4.24
CA VAL A 312 16.17 -1.94 4.71
C VAL A 312 15.89 -2.21 6.19
N ASP A 313 14.94 -1.48 6.77
CA ASP A 313 14.57 -1.58 8.18
C ASP A 313 14.07 -2.98 8.56
N THR A 314 14.27 -3.33 9.83
CA THR A 314 13.76 -4.57 10.42
C THR A 314 12.23 -4.55 10.52
N ILE A 315 11.61 -5.71 10.33
CA ILE A 315 10.16 -5.88 10.51
C ILE A 315 9.87 -6.76 11.71
N TYR A 316 8.67 -6.69 12.29
CA TYR A 316 8.26 -7.64 13.33
C TYR A 316 8.11 -9.06 12.76
N ASP A 317 8.52 -10.07 13.53
CA ASP A 317 8.17 -11.47 13.27
C ASP A 317 6.75 -11.78 13.77
N ALA A 318 5.75 -11.37 12.99
CA ALA A 318 4.34 -11.55 13.36
C ALA A 318 3.75 -12.91 12.94
N LEU A 319 4.57 -13.81 12.39
CA LEU A 319 4.11 -15.11 11.90
C LEU A 319 3.85 -16.04 13.07
N ILE A 320 2.60 -16.48 13.21
CA ILE A 320 2.20 -17.58 14.07
C ILE A 320 2.54 -18.87 13.31
N ARG A 321 3.50 -19.64 13.83
CA ARG A 321 3.97 -20.89 13.23
C ARG A 321 3.15 -22.08 13.71
N LYS A 322 3.29 -23.22 13.03
CA LYS A 322 2.63 -24.48 13.43
C LYS A 322 2.91 -24.80 14.90
N GLY A 323 1.85 -25.01 15.67
CA GLY A 323 1.88 -25.30 17.11
C GLY A 323 1.89 -24.06 18.00
N GLU A 324 2.11 -22.86 17.45
CA GLU A 324 2.07 -21.61 18.19
C GLU A 324 0.65 -21.05 18.29
N SER A 325 0.47 -20.14 19.24
CA SER A 325 -0.79 -19.45 19.43
C SER A 325 -0.60 -18.03 19.94
N ILE A 326 -1.62 -17.20 19.70
CA ILE A 326 -1.78 -15.87 20.28
C ILE A 326 -3.15 -15.76 20.92
N THR A 327 -3.25 -14.96 21.98
CA THR A 327 -4.52 -14.70 22.67
C THR A 327 -4.78 -13.19 22.70
N VAL A 328 -5.99 -12.79 22.28
CA VAL A 328 -6.46 -11.41 22.26
C VAL A 328 -7.80 -11.35 22.97
N GLY A 329 -7.83 -10.80 24.18
CA GLY A 329 -9.02 -10.87 25.03
C GLY A 329 -9.34 -12.31 25.41
N ASP A 330 -10.54 -12.76 25.09
CA ASP A 330 -11.01 -14.15 25.25
C ASP A 330 -10.71 -15.04 24.03
N VAL A 331 -10.24 -14.48 22.91
CA VAL A 331 -10.00 -15.24 21.68
C VAL A 331 -8.58 -15.78 21.63
N THR A 332 -8.42 -17.09 21.51
CA THR A 332 -7.14 -17.75 21.19
C THR A 332 -7.13 -18.21 19.74
N VAL A 333 -6.05 -17.90 19.03
CA VAL A 333 -5.77 -18.35 17.67
C VAL A 333 -4.57 -19.29 17.72
N THR A 334 -4.73 -20.53 17.27
CA THR A 334 -3.64 -21.52 17.17
C THR A 334 -3.47 -21.96 15.73
N VAL A 335 -2.23 -22.02 15.24
CA VAL A 335 -1.94 -22.62 13.91
C VAL A 335 -1.72 -24.12 14.09
N ILE A 336 -2.63 -24.93 13.56
CA ILE A 336 -2.62 -26.39 13.69
C ILE A 336 -1.75 -27.02 12.61
N GLU A 337 -1.87 -26.55 11.38
CA GLU A 337 -1.09 -26.99 10.23
C GLU A 337 -0.63 -25.79 9.42
N SER A 338 0.54 -25.90 8.78
CA SER A 338 1.09 -24.89 7.89
C SER A 338 1.85 -25.56 6.74
N GLY A 339 1.77 -24.98 5.56
CA GLY A 339 2.30 -25.52 4.31
C GLY A 339 1.80 -24.71 3.13
N ASP A 340 1.17 -25.35 2.14
CA ASP A 340 0.50 -24.62 1.05
C ASP A 340 -0.70 -23.79 1.51
N TYR A 341 -1.31 -24.20 2.62
CA TYR A 341 -2.42 -23.57 3.32
C TYR A 341 -2.11 -23.58 4.82
N ASP A 342 -2.77 -22.72 5.59
CA ASP A 342 -2.72 -22.76 7.06
C ASP A 342 -4.06 -23.22 7.61
N THR A 343 -4.06 -24.18 8.53
CA THR A 343 -5.27 -24.51 9.32
C THR A 343 -5.16 -23.79 10.66
N VAL A 344 -6.09 -22.88 10.93
CA VAL A 344 -6.16 -22.13 12.18
C VAL A 344 -7.32 -22.62 13.03
N ARG A 345 -7.09 -22.83 14.32
CA ARG A 345 -8.13 -23.05 15.31
C ARG A 345 -8.39 -21.75 16.06
N ILE A 346 -9.65 -21.36 16.14
CA ILE A 346 -10.12 -20.21 16.90
C ILE A 346 -10.98 -20.72 18.05
N SER A 347 -10.62 -20.37 19.29
CA SER A 347 -11.37 -20.73 20.50
C SER A 347 -11.66 -19.50 21.35
N LYS A 348 -12.79 -19.52 22.08
CA LYS A 348 -13.20 -18.50 23.05
C LYS A 348 -13.41 -19.10 24.43
#